data_AF-A0A419PNL6-F1
#
_entry.id   AF-A0A419PNL6-F1
#
_cell.length_a   1.000
_cell.length_b   1.000
_cell.length_c   1.000
_cell.angle_alpha   90.00
_cell.angle_beta   90.00
_cell.angle_gamma   90.00
#
_symmetry.space_group_name_H-M   'P 1'
#
loop_
_entity.id
_entity.type
_entity.pdbx_description
1 polymer ?
#
loop_
_entity_poly.entity_id
_entity_poly.type
_entity_poly.pdbx_seq_one_letter_code
_entity_poly.pdbx_strand_id
1 'polypeptide(L)'
;MLIKDIRRFRRCRAIIRKNLRDLRRAFRLIEQDEFNCHFLRAAGVPFQMTPEIERLCTQIAEKPVAFVILGQNNYSKALLVNELLQKPVLPVEKEGDTRTYWCLISIHGGSKHATAAMKKASKKLPVEVTLNLVDPQRNDLIDSGKADLEK
;
A
#
# COMPACT_ATOMS: atom_id res chain seq x y z
N MET A 1 2.34 -7.41 -22.14
CA MET A 1 1.85 -6.02 -22.01
C MET A 1 2.01 -5.50 -20.58
N LEU A 2 1.39 -6.16 -19.59
CA LEU A 2 1.37 -5.79 -18.17
C LEU A 2 2.72 -5.40 -17.53
N ILE A 3 3.81 -6.12 -17.80
CA ILE A 3 5.13 -5.81 -17.23
C ILE A 3 5.65 -4.44 -17.72
N LYS A 4 5.39 -4.08 -18.98
CA LYS A 4 5.82 -2.77 -19.53
C LYS A 4 5.05 -1.65 -18.84
N ASP A 5 3.75 -1.82 -18.61
CA ASP A 5 2.90 -0.84 -17.96
C ASP A 5 3.24 -0.67 -16.47
N ILE A 6 3.49 -1.78 -15.75
CA ILE A 6 3.98 -1.74 -14.37
C ILE A 6 5.32 -1.00 -14.28
N ARG A 7 6.25 -1.24 -15.23
CA ARG A 7 7.52 -0.52 -15.28
C ARG A 7 7.32 0.97 -15.55
N ARG A 8 6.44 1.34 -16.50
CA ARG A 8 6.09 2.73 -16.80
C ARG A 8 5.50 3.41 -15.57
N PHE A 9 4.54 2.77 -14.90
CA PHE A 9 3.94 3.27 -13.66
C PHE A 9 5.00 3.50 -12.58
N ARG A 10 5.92 2.56 -12.37
CA ARG A 10 7.03 2.72 -11.40
C ARG A 10 7.91 3.93 -11.72
N ARG A 11 8.20 4.20 -13.00
CA ARG A 11 8.98 5.39 -13.41
C ARG A 11 8.23 6.68 -13.11
N CYS A 12 6.95 6.79 -13.52
CA CYS A 12 6.13 7.97 -13.25
C CYS A 12 6.02 8.22 -11.74
N ARG A 13 5.78 7.17 -10.96
CA ARG A 13 5.74 7.23 -9.50
C ARG A 13 7.05 7.73 -8.89
N ALA A 14 8.21 7.30 -9.41
CA ALA A 14 9.50 7.77 -8.95
C ALA A 14 9.71 9.28 -9.20
N ILE A 15 9.23 9.78 -10.35
CA ILE A 15 9.24 11.21 -10.69
C ILE A 15 8.36 11.99 -9.72
N ILE A 16 7.11 11.55 -9.50
CA ILE A 16 6.19 12.20 -8.56
C ILE A 16 6.79 12.24 -7.15
N ARG A 17 7.38 11.13 -6.68
CA ARG A 17 8.06 11.08 -5.38
C ARG A 17 9.24 12.05 -5.29
N LYS A 18 10.03 12.19 -6.36
CA LYS A 18 11.13 13.16 -6.39
C LYS A 18 10.58 14.58 -6.30
N ASN A 19 9.63 14.94 -7.16
CA ASN A 19 9.05 16.27 -7.19
C ASN A 19 8.37 16.63 -5.86
N LEU A 20 7.67 15.69 -5.21
CA LEU A 20 7.06 15.90 -3.90
C LEU A 20 8.11 16.21 -2.82
N ARG A 21 9.25 15.50 -2.83
CA ARG A 21 10.35 15.78 -1.90
C ARG A 21 11.01 17.12 -2.17
N ASP A 22 11.24 17.44 -3.43
CA ASP A 22 11.87 18.70 -3.83
C ASP A 22 10.97 19.89 -3.50
N LEU A 23 9.65 19.76 -3.72
CA LEU A 23 8.65 20.78 -3.37
C LEU A 23 8.55 20.98 -1.85
N ARG A 24 8.45 19.89 -1.05
CA ARG A 24 8.50 19.97 0.42
C ARG A 24 9.79 20.61 0.93
N ARG A 25 10.91 20.43 0.21
CA ARG A 25 12.18 21.08 0.57
C ARG A 25 12.13 22.57 0.22
N ALA A 26 11.65 22.94 -0.95
CA ALA A 26 11.54 24.33 -1.37
C ALA A 26 10.65 25.14 -0.42
N PHE A 27 9.47 24.63 -0.05
CA PHE A 27 8.60 25.31 0.91
C PHE A 27 9.24 25.49 2.28
N ARG A 28 9.93 24.47 2.80
CA ARG A 28 10.69 24.61 4.06
C ARG A 28 11.79 25.66 3.99
N LEU A 29 12.48 25.78 2.85
CA LEU A 29 13.50 26.80 2.66
C LEU A 29 12.90 28.22 2.63
N ILE A 30 11.72 28.37 2.01
CA ILE A 30 10.98 29.64 2.01
C ILE A 30 10.51 29.99 3.43
N GLU A 31 10.03 29.01 4.20
CA GLU A 31 9.61 29.21 5.59
C GLU A 31 10.75 29.60 6.52
N GLN A 32 11.97 29.12 6.25
CA GLN A 32 13.17 29.46 7.02
C GLN A 32 13.71 30.86 6.71
N ASP A 33 13.35 31.41 5.55
CA ASP A 33 13.71 32.77 5.15
C ASP A 33 12.60 33.74 5.57
N GLU A 34 12.80 34.42 6.69
CA GLU A 34 11.81 35.34 7.26
C GLU A 34 11.37 36.41 6.26
N PHE A 35 12.30 36.97 5.47
CA PHE A 35 11.96 38.01 4.49
C PHE A 35 11.04 37.46 3.41
N ASN A 36 11.44 36.35 2.78
CA ASN A 36 10.65 35.74 1.69
C ASN A 36 9.30 35.21 2.19
N CYS A 37 9.27 34.61 3.38
CA CYS A 37 8.04 34.15 4.02
C CYS A 37 7.06 35.31 4.24
N HIS A 38 7.53 36.42 4.83
CA HIS A 38 6.69 37.60 5.06
C HIS A 38 6.24 38.26 3.75
N PHE A 39 7.13 38.42 2.78
CA PHE A 39 6.82 38.99 1.48
C PHE A 39 5.74 38.19 0.74
N LEU A 40 5.89 36.86 0.66
CA LEU A 40 4.94 36.00 -0.05
C LEU A 40 3.59 35.94 0.66
N ARG A 41 3.57 35.91 2.00
CA ARG A 41 2.31 36.01 2.77
C ARG A 41 1.60 37.33 2.52
N ALA A 42 2.32 38.45 2.54
CA ALA A 42 1.75 39.78 2.29
C ALA A 42 1.23 39.91 0.85
N ALA A 43 1.90 39.27 -0.13
CA ALA A 43 1.47 39.22 -1.52
C ALA A 43 0.32 38.22 -1.79
N GLY A 44 -0.12 37.46 -0.79
CA GLY A 44 -1.17 36.44 -0.94
C GLY A 44 -0.75 35.24 -1.79
N VAL A 45 0.56 35.01 -1.97
CA VAL A 45 1.08 33.88 -2.76
C VAL A 45 1.15 32.64 -1.87
N PRO A 46 0.42 31.56 -2.18
CA PRO A 46 0.53 30.32 -1.40
C PRO A 46 1.87 29.63 -1.68
N PHE A 47 2.67 29.41 -0.64
CA PHE A 47 3.92 28.66 -0.68
C PHE A 47 3.86 27.40 0.19
N GLN A 48 2.68 26.80 0.25
CA GLN A 48 2.43 25.52 0.90
C GLN A 48 1.49 24.70 0.00
N MET A 49 1.59 23.38 0.07
CA MET A 49 0.59 22.51 -0.55
C MET A 49 -0.69 22.53 0.30
N THR A 50 -1.84 22.47 -0.35
CA THR A 50 -3.07 22.18 0.39
C THR A 50 -3.01 20.74 0.94
N PRO A 51 -3.60 20.49 2.12
CA PRO A 51 -3.58 19.15 2.73
C PRO A 51 -4.12 18.07 1.80
N GLU A 52 -5.14 18.38 0.98
CA GLU A 52 -5.75 17.44 0.04
C GLU A 52 -4.78 17.03 -1.06
N ILE A 53 -4.09 18.00 -1.67
CA ILE A 53 -3.12 17.74 -2.75
C ILE A 53 -1.95 16.95 -2.20
N GLU A 54 -1.42 17.35 -1.04
CA GLU A 54 -0.33 16.63 -0.40
C GLU A 54 -0.71 15.18 -0.09
N ARG A 55 -1.92 14.95 0.42
CA ARG A 55 -2.44 13.59 0.69
C ARG A 55 -2.48 12.75 -0.59
N LEU A 56 -3.03 13.29 -1.67
CA LEU A 56 -3.14 12.58 -2.96
C LEU A 56 -1.76 12.26 -3.54
N CYS A 57 -0.87 13.25 -3.58
CA CYS A 57 0.50 13.06 -4.07
C CYS A 57 1.26 12.01 -3.24
N THR A 58 1.08 12.03 -1.91
CA THR A 58 1.68 11.04 -1.01
C THR A 58 1.13 9.64 -1.27
N GLN A 59 -0.19 9.49 -1.44
CA GLN A 59 -0.80 8.21 -1.77
C GLN A 59 -0.23 7.62 -3.07
N ILE A 60 -0.11 8.42 -4.13
CA ILE A 60 0.45 7.97 -5.42
C ILE A 60 1.95 7.67 -5.30
N ALA A 61 2.69 8.55 -4.62
CA ALA A 61 4.14 8.42 -4.48
C ALA A 61 4.54 7.25 -3.59
N GLU A 62 3.78 6.94 -2.53
CA GLU A 62 4.23 6.08 -1.44
C GLU A 62 3.49 4.73 -1.38
N LYS A 63 2.24 4.63 -1.81
CA LYS A 63 1.52 3.35 -1.76
C LYS A 63 1.94 2.40 -2.89
N PRO A 64 2.18 1.11 -2.61
CA PRO A 64 2.41 0.10 -3.64
C PRO A 64 1.15 -0.11 -4.50
N VAL A 65 1.34 -0.53 -5.75
CA VAL A 65 0.23 -1.02 -6.57
C VAL A 65 -0.20 -2.36 -6.02
N ALA A 66 -1.49 -2.51 -5.76
CA ALA A 66 -2.10 -3.76 -5.37
C ALA A 66 -2.98 -4.28 -6.51
N PHE A 67 -2.95 -5.60 -6.71
CA PHE A 67 -3.92 -6.30 -7.55
C PHE A 67 -4.85 -7.06 -6.61
N VAL A 68 -6.15 -6.85 -6.75
CA VAL A 68 -7.16 -7.57 -5.98
C VAL A 68 -7.79 -8.61 -6.93
N ILE A 69 -7.65 -9.89 -6.59
CA ILE A 69 -8.17 -10.99 -7.38
C ILE A 69 -9.44 -11.51 -6.70
N LEU A 70 -10.57 -11.30 -7.36
CA LEU A 70 -11.89 -11.70 -6.88
C LEU A 70 -12.45 -12.82 -7.75
N GLY A 71 -13.32 -13.64 -7.18
CA GLY A 71 -13.97 -14.73 -7.89
C GLY A 71 -14.61 -15.73 -6.93
N GLN A 72 -15.60 -16.48 -7.40
CA GLN A 72 -16.33 -17.46 -6.59
C GLN A 72 -15.47 -18.70 -6.28
N ASN A 73 -14.77 -19.25 -7.28
CA ASN A 73 -13.94 -20.44 -7.11
C ASN A 73 -12.56 -20.10 -6.52
N ASN A 74 -12.14 -20.78 -5.45
CA ASN A 74 -10.81 -20.61 -4.84
C ASN A 74 -9.70 -21.25 -5.69
N TYR A 75 -9.98 -22.39 -6.32
CA TYR A 75 -9.04 -23.12 -7.18
C TYR A 75 -8.53 -22.26 -8.34
N SER A 76 -9.45 -21.64 -9.08
CA SER A 76 -9.11 -20.80 -10.23
C SER A 76 -8.33 -19.55 -9.82
N LYS A 77 -8.63 -18.97 -8.65
CA LYS A 77 -7.86 -17.84 -8.10
C LYS A 77 -6.43 -18.26 -7.76
N ALA A 78 -6.24 -19.40 -7.12
CA ALA A 78 -4.92 -19.92 -6.77
C ALA A 78 -4.07 -20.23 -8.02
N LEU A 79 -4.67 -20.89 -9.02
CA LEU A 79 -4.02 -21.13 -10.32
C LEU A 79 -3.60 -19.83 -11.01
N LEU A 80 -4.50 -18.85 -11.09
CA LEU A 80 -4.21 -17.56 -11.72
C LEU A 80 -3.04 -16.85 -11.03
N VAL A 81 -3.02 -16.81 -9.69
CA VAL A 81 -1.92 -16.22 -8.93
C VAL A 81 -0.61 -16.94 -9.22
N ASN A 82 -0.62 -18.27 -9.23
CA ASN A 82 0.57 -19.07 -9.51
C ASN A 82 1.12 -18.83 -10.92
N GLU A 83 0.23 -18.72 -11.92
CA GLU A 83 0.59 -18.34 -13.29
C GLU A 83 1.13 -16.91 -13.36
N LEU A 84 0.48 -15.94 -12.72
CA LEU A 84 0.95 -14.55 -12.70
C LEU A 84 2.34 -14.42 -12.06
N LEU A 85 2.63 -15.23 -11.05
CA LEU A 85 3.92 -15.26 -10.36
C LEU A 85 4.92 -16.23 -11.01
N GLN A 86 4.49 -17.01 -12.01
CA GLN A 86 5.26 -18.07 -12.66
C GLN A 86 5.88 -19.05 -11.65
N LYS A 87 5.17 -19.29 -10.54
CA LYS A 87 5.60 -20.11 -9.40
C LYS A 87 4.39 -20.68 -8.66
N PRO A 88 4.44 -21.93 -8.17
CA PRO A 88 3.39 -22.49 -7.33
C PRO A 88 3.49 -21.92 -5.90
N VAL A 89 2.91 -20.74 -5.67
CA VAL A 89 2.93 -20.04 -4.38
C VAL A 89 1.73 -20.43 -3.52
N LEU A 90 0.54 -20.48 -4.11
CA LEU A 90 -0.68 -20.90 -3.44
C LEU A 90 -0.94 -22.39 -3.67
N PRO A 91 -1.47 -23.11 -2.66
CA PRO A 91 -1.86 -24.50 -2.82
C PRO A 91 -3.00 -24.61 -3.83
N VAL A 92 -2.91 -25.61 -4.70
CA VAL A 92 -3.91 -25.92 -5.71
C VAL A 92 -4.36 -27.35 -5.43
N GLU A 93 -5.18 -27.51 -4.39
CA GLU A 93 -5.75 -28.81 -4.06
C GLU A 93 -6.85 -29.14 -5.07
N LYS A 94 -6.77 -30.34 -5.65
CA LYS A 94 -7.85 -30.93 -6.42
C LYS A 94 -8.63 -31.80 -5.43
N GLU A 95 -9.79 -31.30 -5.01
CA GLU A 95 -10.85 -32.04 -4.29
C GLU A 95 -10.42 -32.80 -3.02
N GLY A 96 -10.93 -32.39 -1.85
CA GLY A 96 -10.83 -33.26 -0.67
C GLY A 96 -11.22 -32.66 0.66
N ASP A 97 -10.85 -31.40 0.95
CA ASP A 97 -11.10 -30.84 2.28
C ASP A 97 -12.26 -29.84 2.27
N THR A 98 -13.38 -30.25 2.84
CA THR A 98 -14.69 -29.56 2.81
C THR A 98 -14.79 -28.39 3.79
N ARG A 99 -13.72 -28.07 4.52
CA ARG A 99 -13.72 -26.93 5.44
C ARG A 99 -13.35 -25.64 4.72
N THR A 100 -14.38 -24.90 4.32
CA THR A 100 -14.22 -23.59 3.68
C THR A 100 -13.95 -22.53 4.75
N TYR A 101 -12.74 -21.98 4.77
CA TYR A 101 -12.40 -20.83 5.61
C TYR A 101 -12.31 -19.56 4.75
N TRP A 102 -12.94 -18.48 5.21
CA TRP A 102 -12.77 -17.17 4.60
C TRP A 102 -11.45 -16.56 5.07
N CYS A 103 -10.47 -16.51 4.18
CA CYS A 103 -9.18 -15.90 4.46
C CYS A 103 -8.76 -14.97 3.32
N LEU A 104 -8.36 -13.75 3.67
CA LEU A 104 -7.71 -12.84 2.73
C LEU A 104 -6.21 -13.11 2.74
N ILE A 105 -5.68 -13.51 1.60
CA ILE A 105 -4.24 -13.73 1.40
C ILE A 105 -3.62 -12.51 0.74
N SER A 106 -2.68 -11.87 1.43
CA SER A 106 -1.90 -10.75 0.88
C SER A 106 -0.48 -11.20 0.58
N ILE A 107 -0.04 -11.01 -0.67
CA ILE A 107 1.29 -11.39 -1.15
C ILE A 107 2.10 -10.12 -1.43
N HIS A 108 3.21 -9.96 -0.71
CA HIS A 108 4.11 -8.82 -0.87
C HIS A 108 5.47 -9.25 -1.43
N GLY A 109 6.03 -8.44 -2.34
CA GLY A 109 7.37 -8.66 -2.86
C GLY A 109 8.43 -8.28 -1.82
N GLY A 110 9.07 -9.27 -1.20
CA GLY A 110 10.16 -9.04 -0.25
C GLY A 110 11.47 -8.63 -0.91
N SER A 111 12.20 -7.70 -0.28
CA SER A 111 13.63 -7.47 -0.55
C SER A 111 14.45 -8.53 0.21
N LYS A 112 15.55 -9.03 -0.38
CA LYS A 112 16.44 -10.01 0.25
C LYS A 112 16.93 -9.58 1.65
N HIS A 113 16.89 -8.29 1.99
CA HIS A 113 17.27 -7.76 3.30
C HIS A 113 16.26 -8.01 4.44
N ALA A 114 14.98 -8.28 4.16
CA ALA A 114 13.99 -8.64 5.19
C ALA A 114 14.27 -10.03 5.81
N THR A 115 15.07 -10.88 5.13
CA THR A 115 15.41 -12.23 5.61
C THR A 115 16.43 -12.25 6.74
N ALA A 116 17.13 -11.15 7.04
CA ALA A 116 18.11 -11.14 8.13
C ALA A 116 17.43 -11.32 9.51
N ALA A 117 16.22 -10.81 9.69
CA ALA A 117 15.45 -10.99 10.93
C ALA A 117 14.78 -12.38 11.03
N MET A 118 14.56 -13.07 9.92
CA MET A 118 13.84 -14.37 9.88
C MET A 118 14.73 -15.60 9.61
N LYS A 119 16.04 -15.42 9.39
CA LYS A 119 16.99 -16.49 9.04
C LYS A 119 17.17 -17.62 10.08
N LYS A 120 16.52 -17.57 11.25
CA LYS A 120 16.46 -18.70 12.18
C LYS A 120 15.39 -19.74 11.85
N ALA A 121 14.50 -19.51 10.88
CA ALA A 121 13.52 -20.50 10.44
C ALA A 121 13.54 -20.67 8.92
N SER A 122 14.13 -21.79 8.48
CA SER A 122 13.95 -22.43 7.17
C SER A 122 14.56 -21.76 5.93
N LYS A 123 15.45 -22.50 5.26
CA LYS A 123 16.08 -22.14 3.98
C LYS A 123 15.05 -22.24 2.83
N LYS A 124 14.35 -21.15 2.50
CA LYS A 124 13.78 -20.84 1.16
C LYS A 124 13.41 -19.34 1.10
N LEU A 125 13.84 -18.65 0.03
CA LEU A 125 13.79 -17.19 -0.22
C LEU A 125 12.35 -16.62 -0.37
N PRO A 126 12.14 -15.27 -0.32
CA PRO A 126 11.15 -14.62 0.52
C PRO A 126 9.92 -14.17 -0.28
N VAL A 127 8.84 -14.92 -0.16
CA VAL A 127 7.50 -14.39 -0.37
C VAL A 127 6.89 -14.31 1.02
N GLU A 128 6.59 -13.11 1.48
CA GLU A 128 5.89 -12.92 2.74
C GLU A 128 4.40 -13.03 2.46
N VAL A 129 3.78 -14.06 3.04
CA VAL A 129 2.35 -14.34 2.92
C VAL A 129 1.74 -14.00 4.27
N THR A 130 0.96 -12.93 4.32
CA THR A 130 0.17 -12.59 5.52
C THR A 130 -1.22 -13.18 5.36
N LEU A 131 -1.62 -14.01 6.33
CA LEU A 131 -2.96 -14.59 6.42
C LEU A 131 -3.77 -13.74 7.39
N ASN A 132 -4.76 -13.02 6.86
CA ASN A 132 -5.74 -12.35 7.71
C ASN A 132 -6.97 -13.26 7.80
N LEU A 133 -7.16 -13.87 8.96
CA LEU A 133 -8.38 -14.59 9.29
C LEU A 133 -9.50 -13.55 9.47
N VAL A 134 -10.53 -13.64 8.63
CA VAL A 134 -11.73 -12.82 8.77
C VAL A 134 -12.80 -13.73 9.32
N ASP A 135 -13.17 -13.53 10.58
CA ASP A 135 -14.21 -14.30 11.23
C ASP A 135 -15.58 -13.86 10.65
N PRO A 136 -16.31 -14.74 9.95
CA PRO A 136 -17.57 -14.36 9.29
C PRO A 136 -18.71 -14.06 10.27
N GLN A 137 -18.50 -14.28 11.58
CA GLN A 137 -19.51 -14.04 12.63
C GLN A 137 -19.31 -12.73 13.42
N ARG A 138 -18.30 -11.92 13.10
CA ARG A 138 -18.03 -10.70 13.86
C ARG A 138 -18.85 -9.51 13.33
N ASN A 139 -20.14 -9.50 13.66
CA ASN A 139 -21.01 -8.32 13.63
C ASN A 139 -20.66 -7.40 14.82
N ASP A 140 -19.46 -6.84 14.86
CA ASP A 140 -19.14 -5.78 15.81
C ASP A 140 -19.46 -4.44 15.13
N LEU A 141 -20.74 -4.07 15.24
CA LEU A 141 -21.16 -2.66 15.28
C LEU A 141 -20.38 -2.01 16.44
N ILE A 142 -19.25 -1.38 16.14
CA ILE A 142 -18.64 -0.43 17.07
C ILE A 142 -19.38 0.89 16.89
N ASP A 143 -20.57 0.94 17.49
CA ASP A 143 -21.19 2.18 17.93
C ASP A 143 -20.59 2.53 19.30
N SER A 144 -19.61 3.41 19.33
CA SER A 144 -19.17 4.08 20.55
C SER A 144 -18.32 5.32 20.23
N GLY A 145 -18.99 6.35 19.75
CA GLY A 145 -18.49 7.72 19.76
C GLY A 145 -19.55 8.64 20.35
N LYS A 146 -19.76 8.55 21.67
CA LYS A 146 -20.56 9.52 22.43
C LYS A 146 -20.06 10.93 22.09
N ALA A 147 -20.97 11.76 21.58
CA ALA A 147 -20.80 13.19 21.55
C ALA A 147 -20.97 13.71 22.98
N ASP A 148 -19.87 14.18 23.57
CA ASP A 148 -19.91 15.02 24.75
C ASP A 148 -20.40 16.41 24.33
N LEU A 149 -21.58 16.79 24.84
CA LEU A 149 -22.11 18.15 24.79
C LEU A 149 -22.64 18.48 26.20
N GLU A 150 -21.72 18.89 27.06
CA GLU A 150 -22.04 19.67 28.26
C GLU A 150 -21.81 21.15 27.98
N LYS A 151 -22.91 21.87 27.75
CA LYS A 151 -23.35 23.14 28.38
C LYS A 151 -24.21 23.97 27.44
#